data_AF-A0A8H3ABF5-F1
#
_entry.id   AF-A0A8H3ABF5-F1
#
_cell.length_a   1.000
_cell.length_b   1.000
_cell.length_c   1.000
_cell.angle_alpha   90.00
_cell.angle_beta   90.00
_cell.angle_gamma   90.00
#
_symmetry.space_group_name_H-M   'P 1'
#
loop_
_entity.id
_entity.type
_entity.pdbx_description
1 polymer ?
#
loop_
_entity_poly.entity_id
_entity_poly.type
_entity_poly.pdbx_seq_one_letter_code
_entity_poly.pdbx_strand_id
1 'polypeptide(L)'
;MKSKNLVQGFIHDPAYALLRPVARLGVLFSGGIDSAVVAYLADRHIPQDEPIDLLNVGFENPRTLNASQNKSIQETKVQAKRDKKKRKKGPDELEAPTTISAPIVNETPKMGTYDVPDRLTGIEQLDELRRLCPHRKWNFVCVDVSYEASSQLIYSVI
;
A
#
# COMPACT_ATOMS: atom_id res chain seq x y z
N MET A 1 19.75 -11.54 -39.76
CA MET A 1 19.89 -11.31 -38.30
C MET A 1 19.90 -9.81 -38.02
N LYS A 2 18.75 -9.22 -37.65
CA LYS A 2 18.67 -7.97 -36.89
C LYS A 2 17.35 -8.01 -36.13
N SER A 3 17.40 -8.56 -34.92
CA SER A 3 16.34 -8.44 -33.92
C SER A 3 16.27 -6.97 -33.52
N LYS A 4 15.13 -6.33 -33.74
CA LYS A 4 14.82 -5.03 -33.14
C LYS A 4 13.73 -5.24 -32.11
N ASN A 5 14.09 -4.93 -30.87
CA ASN A 5 13.22 -4.76 -29.73
C ASN A 5 11.87 -4.14 -30.12
N LEU A 6 10.79 -4.87 -29.90
CA LEU A 6 9.45 -4.33 -29.80
C LEU A 6 9.14 -4.19 -28.30
N VAL A 7 9.80 -3.23 -27.67
CA VAL A 7 9.31 -2.67 -26.42
C VAL A 7 8.17 -1.70 -26.75
N GLN A 8 7.24 -1.57 -25.81
CA GLN A 8 6.40 -0.38 -25.67
C GLN A 8 5.28 -0.19 -26.73
N GLY A 9 4.12 -0.81 -26.51
CA GLY A 9 2.93 -0.51 -27.32
C GLY A 9 1.57 -0.89 -26.73
N PHE A 10 1.48 -1.39 -25.50
CA PHE A 10 0.21 -1.83 -24.89
C PHE A 10 -0.40 -0.75 -24.00
N ILE A 11 -0.82 0.39 -24.56
CA ILE A 11 -1.67 1.36 -23.86
C ILE A 11 -2.75 1.92 -24.81
N HIS A 12 -4.00 1.57 -24.48
CA HIS A 12 -5.26 2.27 -24.71
C HIS A 12 -5.88 2.27 -26.12
N ASP A 13 -6.38 1.11 -26.53
CA ASP A 13 -7.59 1.07 -27.37
C ASP A 13 -8.83 1.15 -26.46
N PRO A 14 -9.70 2.17 -26.58
CA PRO A 14 -10.93 2.27 -25.80
C PRO A 14 -11.90 1.11 -26.06
N ALA A 15 -11.84 0.45 -27.22
CA ALA A 15 -12.68 -0.73 -27.50
C ALA A 15 -12.32 -1.91 -26.58
N TYR A 16 -11.05 -2.04 -26.17
CA TYR A 16 -10.61 -3.06 -25.22
C TYR A 16 -11.01 -2.77 -23.77
N ALA A 17 -11.30 -1.52 -23.41
CA ALA A 17 -11.80 -1.18 -22.08
C ALA A 17 -13.25 -1.65 -21.87
N LEU A 18 -14.05 -1.67 -22.95
CA LEU A 18 -15.44 -2.12 -22.96
C LEU A 18 -15.56 -3.66 -22.91
N LEU A 19 -14.50 -4.38 -23.27
CA LEU A 19 -14.42 -5.84 -23.19
C LEU A 19 -13.96 -6.36 -21.82
N ARG A 20 -13.57 -5.47 -20.89
CA ARG A 20 -13.21 -5.91 -19.54
C ARG A 20 -14.48 -6.23 -18.76
N PRO A 21 -14.56 -7.41 -18.14
CA PRO A 21 -15.62 -7.72 -17.18
C PRO A 21 -15.66 -6.65 -16.08
N VAL A 22 -16.83 -6.02 -15.92
CA VAL A 22 -17.10 -5.00 -14.88
C VAL A 22 -17.74 -5.70 -13.70
N ALA A 23 -17.30 -5.37 -12.49
CA ALA A 23 -17.94 -5.90 -11.29
C ALA A 23 -19.32 -5.25 -11.13
N ARG A 24 -20.39 -6.04 -11.07
CA ARG A 24 -21.74 -5.54 -10.79
C ARG A 24 -22.10 -5.68 -9.31
N LEU A 25 -21.30 -6.44 -8.56
CA LEU A 25 -21.42 -6.63 -7.13
C LEU A 25 -20.17 -6.12 -6.40
N GLY A 26 -20.40 -5.29 -5.39
CA GLY A 26 -19.41 -4.90 -4.39
C GLY A 26 -19.79 -5.41 -3.00
N VAL A 27 -18.79 -5.82 -2.22
CA VAL A 27 -18.92 -6.22 -0.82
C VAL A 27 -18.12 -5.25 0.04
N LEU A 28 -18.76 -4.65 1.04
CA LEU A 28 -18.03 -3.92 2.08
C LEU A 28 -17.23 -4.92 2.91
N PHE A 29 -15.91 -4.79 2.85
CA PHE A 29 -15.00 -5.85 3.25
C PHE A 29 -14.00 -5.35 4.28
N SER A 30 -14.23 -5.62 5.56
CA SER A 30 -13.34 -5.23 6.66
C SER A 30 -12.24 -6.25 6.96
N GLY A 31 -12.30 -7.43 6.35
CA GLY A 31 -11.45 -8.56 6.72
C GLY A 31 -11.93 -9.32 7.96
N GLY A 32 -13.12 -8.99 8.48
CA GLY A 32 -13.82 -9.82 9.46
C GLY A 32 -14.48 -11.04 8.81
N ILE A 33 -14.73 -12.08 9.61
CA ILE A 33 -15.32 -13.35 9.15
C ILE A 33 -16.66 -13.16 8.45
N ASP A 34 -17.52 -12.26 8.92
CA ASP A 34 -18.84 -12.04 8.34
C ASP A 34 -18.73 -11.55 6.89
N SER A 35 -17.87 -10.54 6.67
CA SER A 35 -17.62 -10.00 5.33
C SER A 35 -16.93 -11.01 4.40
N ALA A 36 -16.09 -11.89 4.95
CA ALA A 36 -15.46 -12.98 4.22
C ALA A 36 -16.48 -14.05 3.80
N VAL A 37 -17.40 -14.42 4.70
CA VAL A 37 -18.49 -15.36 4.39
C VAL A 37 -19.42 -14.79 3.32
N VAL A 38 -19.77 -13.49 3.41
CA VAL A 38 -20.58 -12.83 2.38
C VAL A 38 -19.87 -12.84 1.02
N ALA A 39 -18.59 -12.47 0.97
CA ALA A 39 -17.80 -12.52 -0.26
C ALA A 39 -17.74 -13.94 -0.84
N TYR A 40 -17.46 -14.94 0.00
CA TYR A 40 -17.41 -16.34 -0.40
C TYR A 40 -18.75 -16.85 -0.94
N LEU A 41 -19.86 -16.48 -0.31
CA LEU A 41 -21.19 -16.84 -0.82
C LEU A 41 -21.51 -16.13 -2.13
N ALA A 42 -21.06 -14.88 -2.31
CA ALA A 42 -21.25 -14.15 -3.54
C ALA A 42 -20.57 -14.83 -4.74
N ASP A 43 -19.38 -15.42 -4.57
CA ASP A 43 -18.71 -16.20 -5.62
C ASP A 43 -19.59 -17.33 -6.20
N ARG A 44 -20.43 -17.94 -5.35
CA ARG A 44 -21.33 -19.03 -5.76
C ARG A 44 -22.55 -18.58 -6.58
N HIS A 45 -22.91 -17.31 -6.49
CA HIS A 45 -24.16 -16.78 -7.06
C HIS A 45 -23.92 -15.80 -8.22
N ILE A 46 -22.71 -15.28 -8.37
CA ILE A 46 -22.32 -14.41 -9.48
C ILE A 46 -21.63 -15.26 -10.58
N PRO A 47 -21.81 -14.97 -11.88
CA PRO A 47 -21.04 -15.62 -12.95
C PRO A 47 -19.52 -15.55 -12.72
N GLN A 48 -18.81 -16.64 -13.00
CA GLN A 48 -17.38 -16.81 -12.67
C GLN A 48 -16.44 -15.91 -13.46
N ASP A 49 -16.87 -15.45 -14.62
CA ASP A 49 -16.19 -14.46 -15.47
C ASP A 49 -16.33 -13.02 -14.96
N GLU A 50 -17.27 -12.76 -14.05
CA GLU A 50 -17.50 -11.45 -13.47
C GLU A 50 -16.62 -11.23 -12.23
N PRO A 51 -15.90 -10.11 -12.10
CA PRO A 51 -15.17 -9.81 -10.88
C PRO A 51 -16.12 -9.40 -9.74
N ILE A 52 -15.65 -9.54 -8.50
CA ILE A 52 -16.31 -8.95 -7.33
C ILE A 52 -15.39 -7.91 -6.70
N ASP A 53 -15.96 -6.73 -6.42
CA ASP A 53 -15.23 -5.65 -5.75
C ASP A 53 -15.33 -5.83 -4.24
N LEU A 54 -14.18 -5.89 -3.57
CA LEU A 54 -14.06 -5.89 -2.11
C LEU A 54 -13.66 -4.48 -1.67
N LEU A 55 -14.62 -3.74 -1.12
CA LEU A 55 -14.46 -2.34 -0.74
C LEU A 55 -14.00 -2.28 0.71
N ASN A 56 -12.71 -2.05 0.95
CA ASN A 56 -12.16 -1.89 2.29
C ASN A 56 -11.95 -0.41 2.57
N VAL A 57 -12.49 0.09 3.69
CA VAL A 57 -12.41 1.49 4.07
C VAL A 57 -11.35 1.66 5.16
N GLY A 58 -10.39 2.54 4.91
CA GLY A 58 -9.35 2.91 5.86
C GLY A 58 -9.48 4.38 6.23
N PHE A 59 -9.57 4.65 7.52
CA PHE A 59 -9.54 6.02 8.02
C PHE A 59 -8.11 6.41 8.37
N GLU A 60 -7.74 7.62 7.99
CA GLU A 60 -6.47 8.21 8.39
C GLU A 60 -6.38 8.22 9.93
N ASN A 61 -5.25 7.75 10.47
CA ASN A 61 -5.02 7.73 11.91
C ASN A 61 -4.07 8.87 12.31
N PRO A 62 -4.55 9.97 12.93
CA PRO A 62 -3.69 11.08 13.33
C PRO A 62 -2.52 10.68 14.25
N ARG A 63 -2.65 9.55 14.96
CA ARG A 63 -1.57 9.05 15.84
C ARG A 63 -0.36 8.53 15.05
N THR A 64 -0.54 7.97 13.85
CA THR A 64 0.57 7.48 13.01
C THR A 64 1.32 8.64 12.34
N LEU A 65 0.63 9.73 12.02
CA LEU A 65 1.24 10.97 11.51
C LEU A 65 2.18 11.60 12.55
N ASN A 66 1.70 11.74 13.78
CA ASN A 66 2.47 12.34 14.88
C ASN A 66 3.68 11.47 15.29
N ALA A 67 3.54 10.15 15.26
CA ALA A 67 4.65 9.22 15.54
C ALA A 67 5.76 9.31 14.48
N SER A 68 5.39 9.53 13.21
CA SER A 68 6.34 9.67 12.10
C SER A 68 7.14 10.98 12.18
N GLN A 69 6.51 12.08 12.62
CA GLN A 69 7.20 13.37 12.87
C GLN A 69 8.16 13.31 14.06
N ASN A 70 7.81 12.56 15.11
CA ASN A 70 8.68 12.43 16.29
C ASN A 70 9.93 11.56 16.01
N LYS A 71 9.84 10.59 15.10
CA LYS A 71 11.01 9.79 14.65
C LYS A 71 12.01 10.62 13.86
N SER A 72 11.55 11.44 12.91
CA SER A 72 12.44 12.29 12.10
C SER A 72 13.19 13.34 12.94
N ILE A 73 12.56 13.87 14.00
CA ILE A 73 13.17 14.81 14.97
C ILE A 73 14.19 14.12 15.89
N GLN A 74 13.98 12.85 16.25
CA GLN A 74 14.94 12.09 17.05
C GLN A 74 16.17 11.68 16.22
N GLU A 75 16.00 11.30 14.96
CA GLU A 75 17.10 10.95 14.05
C GLU A 75 18.03 12.16 13.80
N THR A 76 17.49 13.37 13.64
CA THR A 76 18.30 14.60 13.51
C THR A 76 19.08 14.94 14.79
N LYS A 77 18.52 14.68 15.98
CA LYS A 77 19.19 14.95 17.27
C LYS A 77 20.28 13.92 17.61
N VAL A 78 20.15 12.67 17.16
CA VAL A 78 21.14 11.60 17.36
C VAL A 78 22.39 11.86 16.49
N GLN A 79 22.22 12.36 15.26
CA GLN A 79 23.33 12.74 14.40
C GLN A 79 24.11 13.96 14.92
N ALA A 80 23.41 15.00 15.38
CA ALA A 80 24.05 16.19 15.96
C ALA A 80 24.87 15.90 17.24
N LYS A 81 24.53 14.85 18.00
CA LYS A 81 25.33 14.39 19.14
C LYS A 81 26.57 13.57 18.73
N ARG A 82 26.51 12.83 17.61
CA ARG A 82 27.67 12.08 17.07
C ARG A 82 28.74 13.01 16.49
N ASP A 83 28.35 14.11 15.84
CA ASP A 83 29.29 15.04 15.22
C ASP A 83 30.09 15.88 16.24
N LYS A 84 29.57 16.06 17.46
CA LYS A 84 30.27 16.80 18.52
C LYS A 84 31.41 16.00 19.19
N LYS A 85 31.43 14.67 19.06
CA LYS A 85 32.47 13.80 19.68
C LYS A 85 33.73 13.66 18.80
N LYS A 86 33.71 14.08 17.53
CA LYS A 86 34.83 13.93 16.58
C LYS A 86 35.80 15.13 16.47
N ARG A 87 35.59 16.27 17.17
CA ARG A 87 36.47 17.47 17.09
C ARG A 87 37.72 17.45 18.01
N LYS A 88 38.24 16.29 18.41
CA LYS A 88 39.52 16.18 19.16
C LYS A 88 40.40 15.06 18.61
N LYS A 89 41.02 15.31 17.45
CA LYS A 89 42.37 14.84 17.03
C LYS A 89 42.52 15.03 15.51
N GLY A 90 43.59 15.69 15.10
CA GLY A 90 44.20 15.57 13.77
C GLY A 90 45.71 15.63 13.95
N PRO A 91 46.50 15.72 12.86
CA PRO A 91 46.32 15.11 11.53
C PRO A 91 47.59 14.33 11.09
N ASP A 92 47.51 13.38 10.15
CA ASP A 92 48.43 13.34 8.99
C ASP A 92 48.13 12.23 7.95
N GLU A 93 48.45 12.57 6.71
CA GLU A 93 48.84 11.78 5.52
C GLU A 93 47.88 10.89 4.70
N LEU A 94 48.19 10.91 3.39
CA LEU A 94 47.45 10.53 2.18
C LEU A 94 47.24 9.01 2.00
N GLU A 95 46.20 8.66 1.22
CA GLU A 95 46.29 7.89 -0.04
C GLU A 95 44.86 7.46 -0.49
N ALA A 96 44.52 7.69 -1.75
CA ALA A 96 43.44 7.00 -2.48
C ALA A 96 44.07 5.72 -3.14
N PRO A 97 43.35 4.63 -3.53
CA PRO A 97 42.05 4.70 -4.21
C PRO A 97 41.08 3.50 -4.01
N THR A 98 39.91 3.66 -4.62
CA THR A 98 39.00 2.59 -5.11
C THR A 98 38.21 1.81 -4.06
N THR A 99 36.88 1.96 -4.08
CA THR A 99 35.91 0.87 -4.39
C THR A 99 34.52 1.49 -4.53
N ILE A 100 33.86 1.15 -5.63
CA ILE A 100 32.48 1.49 -5.95
C ILE A 100 31.58 0.85 -4.89
N SER A 101 30.78 1.66 -4.19
CA SER A 101 29.61 1.17 -3.44
C SER A 101 28.54 2.23 -3.50
N ALA A 102 27.67 2.10 -4.52
CA ALA A 102 26.39 2.77 -4.55
C ALA A 102 25.61 2.44 -3.26
N PRO A 103 24.87 3.39 -2.68
CA PRO A 103 24.13 3.13 -1.45
C PRO A 103 22.99 2.14 -1.75
N ILE A 104 23.10 0.94 -1.17
CA ILE A 104 21.99 0.01 -1.03
C ILE A 104 20.93 0.71 -0.18
N VAL A 105 19.88 1.17 -0.85
CA VAL A 105 18.69 1.74 -0.24
C VAL A 105 17.93 0.59 0.42
N ASN A 106 18.26 0.29 1.67
CA ASN A 106 17.40 -0.53 2.51
C ASN A 106 16.18 0.31 2.89
N GLU A 107 15.19 0.34 2.01
CA GLU A 107 13.86 0.87 2.31
C GLU A 107 13.22 -0.04 3.36
N THR A 108 13.33 0.38 4.62
CA THR A 108 12.48 -0.15 5.69
C THR A 108 11.03 0.22 5.35
N PRO A 109 10.06 -0.71 5.45
CA PRO A 109 8.68 -0.41 5.11
C PRO A 109 8.17 0.69 6.04
N LYS A 110 7.92 1.88 5.48
CA LYS A 110 7.16 2.91 6.17
C LYS A 110 5.76 2.33 6.39
N MET A 111 5.33 2.18 7.64
CA MET A 111 3.92 1.91 7.93
C MET A 111 3.10 3.02 7.26
N GLY A 112 2.24 2.63 6.32
CA GLY A 112 1.40 3.53 5.55
C GLY A 112 0.39 4.22 6.44
N THR A 113 0.01 5.45 6.06
CA THR A 113 -1.01 6.26 6.77
C THR A 113 -2.34 5.51 6.97
N TYR A 114 -2.61 4.51 6.14
CA TYR A 114 -3.84 3.72 6.10
C TYR A 114 -3.64 2.23 6.43
N ASP A 115 -2.53 1.88 7.08
CA ASP A 115 -2.30 0.53 7.64
C ASP A 115 -3.15 0.33 8.91
N VAL A 116 -4.47 0.49 8.76
CA VAL A 116 -5.46 0.22 9.81
C VAL A 116 -5.63 -1.29 9.99
N PRO A 117 -6.00 -1.79 11.18
CA PRO A 117 -6.17 -3.22 11.43
C PRO A 117 -7.04 -3.91 10.36
N ASP A 118 -8.18 -3.30 10.02
CA ASP A 118 -9.11 -3.76 8.99
C ASP A 118 -8.48 -3.89 7.60
N ARG A 119 -7.48 -3.05 7.27
CA ARG A 119 -6.77 -3.11 5.98
C ARG A 119 -5.88 -4.35 5.94
N LEU A 120 -5.14 -4.58 7.02
CA LEU A 120 -4.23 -5.72 7.14
C LEU A 120 -5.01 -7.04 7.14
N THR A 121 -6.04 -7.14 7.96
CA THR A 121 -6.92 -8.32 7.98
C THR A 121 -7.66 -8.50 6.65
N GLY A 122 -8.03 -7.40 5.99
CA GLY A 122 -8.63 -7.44 4.67
C GLY A 122 -7.71 -8.06 3.61
N ILE A 123 -6.41 -7.73 3.64
CA ILE A 123 -5.42 -8.31 2.72
C ILE A 123 -5.25 -9.82 2.99
N GLU A 124 -5.13 -10.23 4.26
CA GLU A 124 -5.02 -11.64 4.62
C GLU A 124 -6.24 -12.45 4.18
N GLN A 125 -7.45 -11.93 4.43
CA GLN A 125 -8.69 -12.61 4.02
C GLN A 125 -8.89 -12.64 2.50
N LEU A 126 -8.40 -11.63 1.77
CA LEU A 126 -8.38 -11.64 0.31
C LEU A 126 -7.52 -12.80 -0.22
N ASP A 127 -6.39 -13.09 0.40
CA ASP A 127 -5.53 -14.19 -0.01
C ASP A 127 -6.18 -15.56 0.25
N GLU A 128 -6.91 -15.71 1.36
CA GLU A 128 -7.74 -16.90 1.60
C GLU A 128 -8.87 -17.03 0.56
N LEU A 129 -9.56 -15.94 0.22
CA LEU A 129 -10.59 -15.96 -0.83
C LEU A 129 -10.01 -16.37 -2.19
N ARG A 130 -8.81 -15.88 -2.55
CA ARG A 130 -8.12 -16.28 -3.78
C ARG A 130 -7.74 -17.76 -3.77
N ARG A 131 -7.40 -18.31 -2.61
CA ARG A 131 -7.09 -19.75 -2.44
C ARG A 131 -8.34 -20.62 -2.57
N LEU A 132 -9.46 -20.19 -1.98
CA LEU A 132 -10.73 -20.93 -1.99
C LEU A 132 -11.47 -20.82 -3.33
N CYS A 133 -11.41 -19.65 -3.97
CA CYS A 133 -12.12 -19.30 -5.19
C CYS A 133 -11.14 -18.82 -6.28
N PRO A 134 -10.27 -19.71 -6.81
CA PRO A 134 -9.17 -19.32 -7.69
C PRO A 134 -9.60 -18.85 -9.08
N HIS A 135 -10.81 -19.22 -9.52
CA HIS A 135 -11.33 -18.84 -10.83
C HIS A 135 -11.89 -17.42 -10.85
N ARG A 136 -12.22 -16.86 -9.67
CA ARG A 136 -12.77 -15.52 -9.57
C ARG A 136 -11.69 -14.46 -9.47
N LYS A 137 -11.91 -13.36 -10.19
CA LYS A 137 -11.18 -12.13 -10.00
C LYS A 137 -11.76 -11.32 -8.83
N TRP A 138 -10.94 -11.14 -7.80
CA TRP A 138 -11.25 -10.28 -6.65
C TRP A 138 -10.54 -8.94 -6.80
N ASN A 139 -11.29 -7.85 -6.89
CA ASN A 139 -10.74 -6.50 -6.93
C ASN A 139 -10.77 -5.94 -5.50
N PHE A 140 -9.62 -5.88 -4.84
CA PHE A 140 -9.52 -5.24 -3.54
C PHE A 140 -9.37 -3.73 -3.73
N VAL A 141 -10.42 -2.98 -3.39
CA VAL A 141 -10.49 -1.54 -3.57
C VAL A 141 -10.24 -0.87 -2.23
N CYS A 142 -9.10 -0.18 -2.14
CA CYS A 142 -8.77 0.62 -0.98
C CYS A 142 -9.46 1.98 -1.05
N VAL A 143 -10.46 2.18 -0.19
CA VAL A 143 -11.10 3.48 0.01
C VAL A 143 -10.43 4.15 1.20
N ASP A 144 -9.70 5.22 0.94
CA ASP A 144 -8.97 5.96 1.97
C ASP A 144 -9.72 7.24 2.32
N VAL A 145 -10.00 7.44 3.62
CA VAL A 145 -10.76 8.57 4.14
C VAL A 145 -9.85 9.43 5.00
N SER A 146 -9.64 10.68 4.59
CA SER A 146 -8.85 11.64 5.37
C SER A 146 -9.54 12.03 6.68
N TYR A 147 -8.75 12.49 7.64
CA TYR A 147 -9.28 12.97 8.92
C TYR A 147 -10.23 14.17 8.73
N GLU A 148 -9.91 15.08 7.81
CA GLU A 148 -10.76 16.24 7.53
C GLU A 148 -12.14 15.83 7.02
N ALA A 149 -12.18 14.90 6.05
CA ALA A 149 -13.44 14.41 5.47
C ALA A 149 -14.30 13.71 6.52
N SER A 150 -13.70 12.85 7.35
CA SER A 150 -14.41 12.15 8.42
C SER A 150 -14.89 13.09 9.54
N SER A 151 -14.08 14.08 9.92
CA SER A 151 -14.43 15.10 10.92
C SER A 151 -15.62 15.95 10.45
N GLN A 152 -15.61 16.46 9.22
CA GLN A 152 -16.70 17.30 8.69
C GLN A 152 -18.05 16.56 8.64
N LEU A 153 -18.04 15.28 8.27
CA LEU A 153 -19.26 14.47 8.23
C LEU A 153 -19.89 14.27 9.62
N ILE A 154 -19.07 14.05 10.64
CA ILE A 154 -19.55 13.92 12.02
C ILE A 154 -20.23 15.22 12.48
N TYR A 155 -19.66 16.38 12.16
CA TYR A 155 -20.26 17.68 12.53
C TYR A 155 -21.49 18.07 11.71
N SER A 156 -21.73 17.44 10.56
CA SER A 156 -22.94 17.70 9.76
C SER A 156 -24.17 16.87 10.16
N VAL A 157 -23.96 15.82 10.98
CA VAL A 157 -25.02 14.87 11.38
C VAL A 157 -25.49 15.09 12.84
N ILE A 158 -24.81 15.97 13.58
CA ILE A 158 -25.15 16.40 14.93
C ILE A 158 -25.70 17.83 14.86
#